data_AF-A0A533YAY0-F1
#
_entry.id   AF-A0A533YAY0-F1
#
_cell.length_a   1.000
_cell.length_b   1.000
_cell.length_c   1.000
_cell.angle_alpha   90.00
_cell.angle_beta   90.00
_cell.angle_gamma   90.00
#
_symmetry.space_group_name_H-M   'P 1'
#
loop_
_entity.id
_entity.type
_entity.pdbx_description
1 polymer ?
#
loop_
_entity_poly.entity_id
_entity_poly.type
_entity_poly.pdbx_seq_one_letter_code
_entity_poly.pdbx_strand_id
1 'polypeptide(L)'
;MARVLPGFGIPISRSARSSPQSVWGGNLVSAITVQLLLLLCCISVLVSQEDRIEFEHLSIEQGLSQSDVCCILQDGKGFVWFGTQDGLNMYDGYGFRVYRHDASNSESISDNYITAMAQDRFGNIWIGTQNGLNLFDQNTQRFYHCEPDSRFRNKFGSNAITSLCEDPSGALLVGTYGAGLMRIETARDRVSFLMEKIALSDSSNSEAIASICKDRDGAYWVGTLGQGLYKLGPACNVVGRFRTTPGDSNSLGQDNVRCVYEDRHRILWVGTSDGLNRLELGSHKFKHYAMGENPRNVYSNYIFCIHEDELNRLWIGTDGGLELYERESDSFRHYGAKAEDLSTLSDDAIMSIGDAGGVVWFGSRKGLNKFCRFRKQFRTYKYIPHQGNSLSEGKVWSIYCDGGGILWVGSNGGLDRIDRRSNKYLHYRHNPSDSGSLSNNSVMSILEDESGGMWIGTWGGGLERFDKRSESFEHYPRLVSDSSYLASNTIVSMSEDERRRLWMGTYGGVAVFDLREREYRREDEESANSPLRSLGPVEMIVSKLSTDAA
;
A
#
# COMPACT_ATOMS: atom_id res chain seq x y z
N MET A 1 1.76 -87.72 -1.53
CA MET A 1 1.85 -87.90 -0.07
C MET A 1 2.99 -87.05 0.47
N ALA A 2 2.69 -86.21 1.46
CA ALA A 2 3.53 -85.49 2.44
C ALA A 2 4.93 -84.92 2.09
N ARG A 3 5.03 -83.60 2.34
CA ARG A 3 6.21 -82.77 2.67
C ARG A 3 7.26 -83.46 3.55
N VAL A 4 8.53 -83.05 3.41
CA VAL A 4 9.47 -82.63 4.50
C VAL A 4 10.69 -81.91 3.87
N LEU A 5 11.03 -80.71 4.38
CA LEU A 5 12.31 -79.95 4.26
C LEU A 5 13.27 -80.38 5.41
N PRO A 6 14.53 -79.87 5.63
CA PRO A 6 15.31 -78.79 5.01
C PRO A 6 16.82 -79.13 4.82
N GLY A 7 17.68 -78.15 4.45
CA GLY A 7 19.13 -78.24 4.70
C GLY A 7 20.00 -77.20 3.98
N PHE A 8 20.64 -76.32 4.74
CA PHE A 8 21.63 -75.31 4.30
C PHE A 8 23.02 -75.90 3.97
N GLY A 9 23.74 -75.26 3.05
CA GLY A 9 25.19 -75.46 2.83
C GLY A 9 25.82 -74.31 2.03
N ILE A 10 26.87 -73.70 2.59
CA ILE A 10 27.82 -72.70 2.03
C ILE A 10 29.18 -73.46 1.84
N PRO A 11 30.30 -73.03 1.17
CA PRO A 11 30.67 -71.86 0.30
C PRO A 11 31.46 -72.24 -1.00
N ILE A 12 31.94 -71.25 -1.78
CA ILE A 12 33.38 -70.92 -2.05
C ILE A 12 33.57 -70.13 -3.37
N SER A 13 34.47 -69.15 -3.24
CA SER A 13 35.03 -68.15 -4.15
C SER A 13 35.48 -68.56 -5.56
N ARG A 14 35.42 -67.60 -6.50
CA ARG A 14 36.50 -67.31 -7.46
C ARG A 14 36.56 -65.82 -7.81
N SER A 15 37.78 -65.27 -7.70
CA SER A 15 38.18 -63.90 -8.00
C SER A 15 38.39 -63.67 -9.50
N ALA A 16 38.04 -62.48 -10.02
CA ALA A 16 38.64 -61.94 -11.24
C ALA A 16 38.71 -60.39 -11.21
N ARG A 17 39.95 -59.90 -11.07
CA ARG A 17 40.61 -58.68 -11.59
C ARG A 17 39.80 -57.38 -11.73
N SER A 18 40.23 -56.37 -10.97
CA SER A 18 39.91 -54.95 -11.10
C SER A 18 40.75 -54.25 -12.18
N SER A 19 40.13 -53.29 -12.86
CA SER A 19 40.78 -52.17 -13.56
C SER A 19 40.18 -50.87 -13.01
N PRO A 20 40.96 -49.78 -12.81
CA PRO A 20 40.44 -48.58 -12.15
C PRO A 20 39.93 -47.58 -13.18
N GLN A 21 38.61 -47.33 -13.21
CA GLN A 21 38.04 -46.18 -13.92
C GLN A 21 37.38 -45.19 -12.96
N SER A 22 37.89 -43.95 -13.02
CA SER A 22 37.22 -42.66 -12.82
C SER A 22 36.29 -42.48 -11.61
N VAL A 23 36.86 -42.16 -10.44
CA VAL A 23 36.11 -41.65 -9.27
C VAL A 23 36.10 -40.10 -9.20
N TRP A 24 36.82 -39.41 -10.09
CA TRP A 24 37.03 -37.96 -9.97
C TRP A 24 36.00 -37.08 -10.70
N GLY A 25 35.16 -37.62 -11.59
CA GLY A 25 34.18 -36.83 -12.36
C GLY A 25 32.83 -36.60 -11.64
N GLY A 26 32.37 -37.57 -10.85
CA GLY A 26 31.04 -37.52 -10.23
C GLY A 26 30.92 -36.51 -9.08
N ASN A 27 32.00 -36.33 -8.32
CA ASN A 27 32.00 -35.45 -7.14
C ASN A 27 31.98 -33.97 -7.51
N LEU A 28 32.63 -33.58 -8.62
CA LEU A 28 32.67 -32.20 -9.06
C LEU A 28 31.33 -31.75 -9.65
N VAL A 29 30.69 -32.61 -10.45
CA VAL A 29 29.36 -32.34 -11.02
C VAL A 29 28.32 -32.25 -9.91
N SER A 30 28.35 -33.17 -8.93
CA SER A 30 27.46 -33.15 -7.76
C SER A 30 27.63 -31.91 -6.89
N ALA A 31 28.88 -31.46 -6.67
CA ALA A 31 29.15 -30.24 -5.90
C ALA A 31 28.61 -28.98 -6.61
N ILE A 32 28.72 -28.91 -7.93
CA ILE A 32 28.20 -27.78 -8.74
C ILE A 32 26.67 -27.77 -8.73
N THR A 33 26.00 -28.92 -8.86
CA THR A 33 24.53 -28.99 -8.76
C THR A 33 24.02 -28.62 -7.38
N VAL A 34 24.70 -29.06 -6.30
CA VAL A 34 24.33 -28.68 -4.93
C VAL A 34 24.53 -27.17 -4.71
N GLN A 35 25.61 -26.58 -5.21
CA GLN A 35 25.83 -25.14 -5.15
C GLN A 35 24.80 -24.34 -5.96
N LEU A 36 24.43 -24.80 -7.16
CA LEU A 36 23.38 -24.18 -7.96
C LEU A 36 21.99 -24.28 -7.31
N LEU A 37 21.67 -25.42 -6.69
CA LEU A 37 20.43 -25.62 -5.93
C LEU A 37 20.39 -24.73 -4.68
N LEU A 38 21.51 -24.61 -3.97
CA LEU A 38 21.63 -23.69 -2.83
C LEU A 38 21.53 -22.23 -3.28
N LEU A 39 22.13 -21.86 -4.43
CA LEU A 39 22.02 -20.52 -4.99
C LEU A 39 20.58 -20.21 -5.40
N LEU A 40 19.89 -21.15 -6.05
CA LEU A 40 18.47 -21.05 -6.43
C LEU A 40 17.56 -20.96 -5.20
N CYS A 41 17.83 -21.73 -4.14
CA CYS A 41 17.15 -21.61 -2.85
C CYS A 41 17.42 -20.25 -2.17
N CYS A 42 18.63 -19.73 -2.25
CA CYS A 42 18.95 -18.41 -1.71
C CYS A 42 18.28 -17.29 -2.51
N ILE A 43 18.15 -17.44 -3.83
CA ILE A 43 17.44 -16.50 -4.70
C ILE A 43 15.93 -16.54 -4.42
N SER A 44 15.34 -17.71 -4.18
CA SER A 44 13.91 -17.80 -3.79
C SER A 44 13.62 -17.29 -2.38
N VAL A 45 14.59 -17.34 -1.46
CA VAL A 45 14.49 -16.72 -0.12
C VAL A 45 14.71 -15.21 -0.17
N LEU A 46 15.46 -14.69 -1.15
CA LEU A 46 15.67 -13.25 -1.37
C LEU A 46 14.50 -12.58 -2.11
N VAL A 47 13.66 -13.35 -2.82
CA VAL A 47 12.44 -12.88 -3.50
C VAL A 47 11.21 -13.52 -2.85
N SER A 48 10.95 -13.18 -1.59
CA SER A 48 9.65 -13.43 -0.94
C SER A 48 9.53 -12.63 0.36
N GLN A 49 9.70 -11.31 0.28
CA GLN A 49 8.80 -10.48 1.09
C GLN A 49 7.57 -10.30 0.21
N GLU A 50 6.44 -10.90 0.62
CA GLU A 50 5.15 -10.48 0.06
C GLU A 50 5.07 -8.97 0.22
N ASP A 51 4.83 -8.26 -0.88
CA ASP A 51 4.46 -6.85 -0.84
C ASP A 51 3.16 -6.75 -0.04
N ARG A 52 3.30 -6.53 1.28
CA ARG A 52 2.18 -6.41 2.19
C ARG A 52 1.51 -5.07 1.91
N ILE A 53 0.29 -5.17 1.38
CA ILE A 53 -0.56 -4.01 1.14
C ILE A 53 -1.24 -3.64 2.46
N GLU A 54 -1.01 -2.41 2.88
CA GLU A 54 -1.59 -1.81 4.07
C GLU A 54 -2.50 -0.65 3.65
N PHE A 55 -3.63 -0.52 4.32
CA PHE A 55 -4.67 0.47 4.04
C PHE A 55 -4.73 1.50 5.17
N GLU A 56 -4.77 2.77 4.78
CA GLU A 56 -5.13 3.88 5.69
C GLU A 56 -6.64 4.08 5.60
N HIS A 57 -7.32 4.29 6.74
CA HIS A 57 -8.77 4.40 6.78
C HIS A 57 -9.21 5.85 6.94
N LEU A 58 -10.21 6.25 6.14
CA LEU A 58 -10.88 7.54 6.24
C LEU A 58 -12.37 7.29 6.41
N SER A 59 -12.95 7.82 7.49
CA SER A 59 -14.34 7.59 7.88
C SER A 59 -15.03 8.91 8.26
N ILE A 60 -16.19 8.80 8.90
CA ILE A 60 -16.95 9.95 9.43
C ILE A 60 -16.10 10.77 10.40
N GLU A 61 -15.22 10.12 11.17
CA GLU A 61 -14.31 10.80 12.11
C GLU A 61 -13.35 11.78 11.43
N GLN A 62 -13.03 11.54 10.15
CA GLN A 62 -12.16 12.40 9.34
C GLN A 62 -12.95 13.39 8.46
N GLY A 63 -14.28 13.43 8.58
CA GLY A 63 -15.15 14.39 7.91
C GLY A 63 -15.98 13.84 6.74
N LEU A 64 -15.90 12.53 6.45
CA LEU A 64 -16.77 11.89 5.46
C LEU A 64 -18.24 11.98 5.91
N SER A 65 -19.16 12.29 4.99
CA SER A 65 -20.56 12.54 5.34
C SER A 65 -21.30 11.30 5.85
N GLN A 66 -20.98 10.13 5.31
CA GLN A 66 -21.58 8.83 5.64
C GLN A 66 -20.63 7.70 5.22
N SER A 67 -20.71 6.54 5.89
CA SER A 67 -19.70 5.49 5.77
C SER A 67 -19.82 4.57 4.55
N ASP A 68 -20.97 4.49 3.91
CA ASP A 68 -21.21 3.66 2.73
C ASP A 68 -20.86 4.45 1.46
N VAL A 69 -19.70 4.14 0.88
CA VAL A 69 -19.18 4.85 -0.30
C VAL A 69 -19.48 4.07 -1.57
N CYS A 70 -20.45 4.58 -2.33
CA CYS A 70 -21.01 3.89 -3.49
C CYS A 70 -20.27 4.17 -4.81
N CYS A 71 -19.62 5.34 -4.94
CA CYS A 71 -18.87 5.68 -6.15
C CYS A 71 -17.74 6.69 -5.86
N ILE A 72 -16.69 6.63 -6.67
CA ILE A 72 -15.48 7.45 -6.52
C ILE A 72 -15.11 8.01 -7.90
N LEU A 73 -14.74 9.29 -7.95
CA LEU A 73 -14.30 9.96 -9.18
C LEU A 73 -13.16 10.93 -8.84
N GLN A 74 -12.08 10.94 -9.61
CA GLN A 74 -11.14 12.06 -9.60
C GLN A 74 -11.51 13.03 -10.71
N ASP A 75 -11.57 14.33 -10.41
CA ASP A 75 -11.77 15.35 -11.44
C ASP A 75 -10.44 15.81 -12.07
N GLY A 76 -10.53 16.45 -13.23
CA GLY A 76 -9.37 17.04 -13.91
C GLY A 76 -8.59 18.13 -13.14
N LYS A 77 -9.07 18.60 -11.99
CA LYS A 77 -8.33 19.52 -11.08
C LYS A 77 -7.57 18.75 -9.99
N GLY A 78 -7.78 17.45 -9.87
CA GLY A 78 -7.14 16.58 -8.91
C GLY A 78 -7.95 16.34 -7.63
N PHE A 79 -9.14 16.94 -7.47
CA PHE A 79 -10.00 16.64 -6.33
C PHE A 79 -10.59 15.24 -6.46
N VAL A 80 -10.72 14.57 -5.32
CA VAL A 80 -11.36 13.25 -5.26
C VAL A 80 -12.77 13.42 -4.73
N TRP A 81 -13.73 12.89 -5.47
CA TRP A 81 -15.14 12.95 -5.16
C TRP A 81 -15.61 11.58 -4.69
N PHE A 82 -16.40 11.56 -3.62
CA PHE A 82 -16.99 10.35 -3.05
C PHE A 82 -18.50 10.53 -2.92
N GLY A 83 -19.25 9.65 -3.59
CA GLY A 83 -20.69 9.55 -3.43
C GLY A 83 -21.05 8.59 -2.29
N THR A 84 -21.89 9.04 -1.36
CA THR A 84 -22.36 8.21 -0.24
C THR A 84 -23.88 8.12 -0.21
N GLN A 85 -24.44 7.33 0.71
CA GLN A 85 -25.89 7.29 0.94
C GLN A 85 -26.44 8.61 1.49
N ASP A 86 -25.57 9.45 2.05
CA ASP A 86 -25.98 10.69 2.65
C ASP A 86 -24.97 11.81 2.36
N GLY A 87 -24.91 12.22 1.09
CA GLY A 87 -24.18 13.40 0.62
C GLY A 87 -23.07 13.12 -0.41
N LEU A 88 -22.75 14.14 -1.19
CA LEU A 88 -21.60 14.16 -2.08
C LEU A 88 -20.41 14.79 -1.36
N ASN A 89 -19.26 14.14 -1.38
CA ASN A 89 -18.06 14.58 -0.67
C ASN A 89 -16.98 14.94 -1.68
N MET A 90 -16.39 16.12 -1.56
CA MET A 90 -15.20 16.55 -2.29
C MET A 90 -14.01 16.58 -1.33
N TYR A 91 -12.93 15.91 -1.68
CA TYR A 91 -11.72 15.80 -0.88
C TYR A 91 -10.54 16.44 -1.61
N ASP A 92 -9.86 17.34 -0.90
CA ASP A 92 -8.74 18.14 -1.41
C ASP A 92 -7.35 17.60 -0.99
N GLY A 93 -7.32 16.45 -0.31
CA GLY A 93 -6.10 15.88 0.27
C GLY A 93 -5.89 16.20 1.75
N TYR A 94 -6.64 17.16 2.31
CA TYR A 94 -6.55 17.59 3.69
C TYR A 94 -7.88 17.44 4.43
N GLY A 95 -9.00 17.73 3.78
CA GLY A 95 -10.33 17.68 4.39
C GLY A 95 -11.45 17.47 3.38
N PHE A 96 -12.65 17.25 3.92
CA PHE A 96 -13.86 17.04 3.12
C PHE A 96 -14.74 18.27 3.09
N ARG A 97 -15.31 18.53 1.91
CA ARG A 97 -16.46 19.39 1.72
C ARG A 97 -17.66 18.55 1.34
N VAL A 98 -18.76 18.71 2.08
CA VAL A 98 -19.97 17.92 1.89
C VAL A 98 -21.07 18.76 1.23
N TYR A 99 -21.70 18.21 0.20
CA TYR A 99 -22.89 18.77 -0.46
C TYR A 99 -24.10 17.87 -0.17
N ARG A 100 -25.20 18.49 0.23
CA ARG A 100 -26.44 17.82 0.64
C ARG A 100 -27.64 18.49 -0.01
N HIS A 101 -28.70 17.73 -0.18
CA HIS A 101 -29.99 18.20 -0.62
C HIS A 101 -30.57 19.18 0.40
N ASP A 102 -31.08 20.29 -0.10
CA ASP A 102 -31.82 21.29 0.64
C ASP A 102 -33.10 21.60 -0.12
N ALA A 103 -34.25 21.20 0.45
CA ALA A 103 -35.56 21.38 -0.16
C ALA A 103 -35.95 22.86 -0.37
N SER A 104 -35.28 23.80 0.31
CA SER A 104 -35.48 25.23 0.13
C SER A 104 -34.57 25.85 -0.93
N ASN A 105 -33.56 25.12 -1.39
CA ASN A 105 -32.57 25.58 -2.36
C ASN A 105 -32.57 24.70 -3.61
N SER A 106 -33.16 25.21 -4.70
CA SER A 106 -33.19 24.53 -6.00
C SER A 106 -31.82 24.35 -6.66
N GLU A 107 -30.77 25.03 -6.18
CA GLU A 107 -29.40 24.89 -6.64
C GLU A 107 -28.56 23.91 -5.78
N SER A 108 -29.18 23.24 -4.81
CA SER A 108 -28.59 22.12 -4.05
C SER A 108 -28.69 20.81 -4.84
N ILE A 109 -28.04 19.74 -4.41
CA ILE A 109 -28.17 18.43 -5.10
C ILE A 109 -29.60 17.88 -4.96
N SER A 110 -30.10 17.15 -5.96
CA SER A 110 -31.49 16.65 -6.00
C SER A 110 -31.84 15.64 -4.91
N ASP A 111 -30.84 14.88 -4.42
CA ASP A 111 -30.99 13.87 -3.38
C ASP A 111 -29.64 13.60 -2.71
N ASN A 112 -29.66 13.11 -1.47
CA ASN A 112 -28.44 12.82 -0.73
C ASN A 112 -27.79 11.48 -1.12
N TYR A 113 -28.56 10.51 -1.62
CA TYR A 113 -28.04 9.20 -1.98
C TYR A 113 -27.41 9.27 -3.36
N ILE A 114 -26.09 9.34 -3.37
CA ILE A 114 -25.26 9.42 -4.59
C ILE A 114 -24.95 8.02 -5.08
N THR A 115 -25.26 7.75 -6.34
CA THR A 115 -25.20 6.39 -6.91
C THR A 115 -24.25 6.28 -8.08
N ALA A 116 -23.99 7.38 -8.80
CA ALA A 116 -23.06 7.40 -9.93
C ALA A 116 -22.45 8.79 -10.11
N MET A 117 -21.23 8.83 -10.64
CA MET A 117 -20.57 10.07 -11.05
C MET A 117 -19.83 9.87 -12.36
N ALA A 118 -19.78 10.90 -13.19
CA ALA A 118 -18.94 10.94 -14.38
C ALA A 118 -18.44 12.36 -14.63
N GLN A 119 -17.22 12.49 -15.14
CA GLN A 119 -16.74 13.75 -15.70
C GLN A 119 -16.86 13.67 -17.23
N ASP A 120 -17.43 14.71 -17.85
CA ASP A 120 -17.45 14.83 -19.31
C ASP A 120 -16.16 15.47 -19.85
N ARG A 121 -15.98 15.42 -21.17
CA ARG A 121 -14.80 15.99 -21.86
C ARG A 121 -14.62 17.50 -21.67
N PHE A 122 -15.67 18.22 -21.27
CA PHE A 122 -15.62 19.65 -21.01
C PHE A 122 -15.26 19.94 -19.54
N GLY A 123 -15.09 18.89 -18.74
CA GLY A 123 -14.73 18.95 -17.33
C GLY A 123 -15.91 19.08 -16.39
N ASN A 124 -17.16 19.05 -16.88
CA ASN A 124 -18.32 19.12 -15.99
C ASN A 124 -18.49 17.79 -15.25
N ILE A 125 -18.94 17.87 -14.00
CA ILE A 125 -19.20 16.70 -13.18
C ILE A 125 -20.70 16.44 -13.18
N TRP A 126 -21.07 15.23 -13.60
CA TRP A 126 -22.43 14.71 -13.58
C TRP A 126 -22.60 13.79 -12.38
N ILE A 127 -23.69 14.00 -11.63
CA ILE A 127 -23.97 13.26 -10.40
C ILE A 127 -25.35 12.62 -10.50
N GLY A 128 -25.33 11.29 -10.58
CA GLY A 128 -26.50 10.46 -10.45
C GLY A 128 -26.86 10.25 -8.98
N THR A 129 -28.14 10.38 -8.67
CA THR A 129 -28.69 10.16 -7.34
C THR A 129 -29.87 9.19 -7.40
N GLN A 130 -30.38 8.79 -6.24
CA GLN A 130 -31.58 7.94 -6.16
C GLN A 130 -32.82 8.60 -6.78
N ASN A 131 -32.88 9.94 -6.84
CA ASN A 131 -34.06 10.66 -7.34
C ASN A 131 -33.80 11.60 -8.51
N GLY A 132 -32.64 11.51 -9.18
CA GLY A 132 -32.38 12.31 -10.37
C GLY A 132 -30.92 12.44 -10.76
N LEU A 133 -30.70 13.16 -11.84
CA LEU A 133 -29.38 13.50 -12.37
C LEU A 133 -29.10 14.99 -12.15
N ASN A 134 -27.87 15.30 -11.77
CA ASN A 134 -27.42 16.66 -11.49
C ASN A 134 -26.19 16.99 -12.32
N LEU A 135 -26.11 18.24 -12.77
CA LEU A 135 -24.90 18.82 -13.34
C LEU A 135 -24.29 19.77 -12.30
N PHE A 136 -23.03 19.55 -11.92
CA PHE A 136 -22.31 20.42 -11.00
C PHE A 136 -21.46 21.44 -11.76
N ASP A 137 -21.78 22.72 -11.55
CA ASP A 137 -20.95 23.82 -12.02
C ASP A 137 -19.86 24.12 -10.99
N GLN A 138 -18.63 23.78 -11.36
CA GLN A 138 -17.46 23.95 -10.51
C GLN A 138 -17.11 25.42 -10.24
N ASN A 139 -17.53 26.37 -11.09
CA ASN A 139 -17.20 27.78 -10.93
C ASN A 139 -18.10 28.43 -9.88
N THR A 140 -19.40 28.16 -9.96
CA THR A 140 -20.40 28.71 -9.02
C THR A 140 -20.64 27.80 -7.83
N GLN A 141 -20.20 26.55 -7.89
CA GLN A 141 -20.47 25.48 -6.91
C GLN A 141 -21.97 25.23 -6.71
N ARG A 142 -22.70 25.20 -7.82
CA ARG A 142 -24.16 25.01 -7.88
C ARG A 142 -24.51 23.73 -8.61
N PHE A 143 -25.66 23.18 -8.30
CA PHE A 143 -26.21 22.01 -8.97
C PHE A 143 -27.40 22.41 -9.84
N TYR A 144 -27.44 21.88 -11.05
CA TYR A 144 -28.58 22.00 -11.96
C TYR A 144 -29.23 20.63 -12.11
N HIS A 145 -30.52 20.53 -11.75
CA HIS A 145 -31.26 19.28 -11.83
C HIS A 145 -31.68 19.01 -13.28
N CYS A 146 -31.29 17.85 -13.78
CA CYS A 146 -31.74 17.34 -15.06
C CYS A 146 -33.07 16.62 -14.85
N GLU A 147 -34.16 17.38 -14.68
CA GLU A 147 -35.48 16.77 -14.55
C GLU A 147 -35.91 16.13 -15.87
N PRO A 148 -36.41 14.88 -15.85
CA PRO A 148 -37.10 14.33 -17.00
C PRO A 148 -38.29 15.22 -17.36
N ASP A 149 -38.50 15.47 -18.65
CA ASP A 149 -39.75 16.06 -19.13
C ASP A 149 -40.93 15.32 -18.46
N SER A 150 -41.97 16.06 -18.06
CA SER A 150 -43.23 15.58 -17.51
C SER A 150 -43.78 14.28 -18.13
N ARG A 151 -43.44 14.00 -19.39
CA ARG A 151 -43.74 12.76 -20.13
C ARG A 151 -43.06 11.49 -19.59
N PHE A 152 -41.94 11.61 -18.88
CA PHE A 152 -41.16 10.52 -18.28
C PHE A 152 -41.37 10.41 -16.76
N ARG A 153 -41.81 11.50 -16.10
CA ARG A 153 -42.28 11.45 -14.71
C ARG A 153 -43.38 10.38 -14.60
N ASN A 154 -43.21 9.45 -13.65
CA ASN A 154 -44.17 8.39 -13.27
C ASN A 154 -44.44 7.23 -14.25
N LYS A 155 -43.79 7.12 -15.42
CA LYS A 155 -44.05 5.96 -16.31
C LYS A 155 -43.25 4.70 -15.99
N PHE A 156 -42.17 4.80 -15.20
CA PHE A 156 -41.27 3.66 -14.93
C PHE A 156 -40.88 3.48 -13.44
N GLY A 157 -41.61 4.12 -12.53
CA GLY A 157 -41.49 3.90 -11.08
C GLY A 157 -40.29 4.58 -10.39
N SER A 158 -39.06 4.44 -10.92
CA SER A 158 -37.82 4.93 -10.27
C SER A 158 -36.96 5.80 -11.18
N ASN A 159 -36.53 6.95 -10.66
CA ASN A 159 -35.56 7.88 -11.27
C ASN A 159 -34.11 7.61 -10.83
N ALA A 160 -33.86 6.49 -10.14
CA ALA A 160 -32.54 6.17 -9.62
C ALA A 160 -31.56 5.96 -10.76
N ILE A 161 -30.56 6.84 -10.82
CA ILE A 161 -29.44 6.75 -11.75
C ILE A 161 -28.50 5.67 -11.23
N THR A 162 -28.00 4.81 -12.10
CA THR A 162 -27.13 3.68 -11.70
C THR A 162 -25.77 3.73 -12.38
N SER A 163 -25.67 4.34 -13.55
CA SER A 163 -24.42 4.45 -14.28
C SER A 163 -24.46 5.62 -15.26
N LEU A 164 -23.30 6.22 -15.50
CA LEU A 164 -23.13 7.38 -16.36
C LEU A 164 -21.93 7.17 -17.28
N CYS A 165 -22.07 7.48 -18.56
CA CYS A 165 -20.99 7.36 -19.54
C CYS A 165 -21.15 8.37 -20.68
N GLU A 166 -20.08 9.07 -21.05
CA GLU A 166 -20.12 10.03 -22.15
C GLU A 166 -19.88 9.35 -23.53
N ASP A 167 -20.73 9.68 -24.50
CA ASP A 167 -20.60 9.26 -25.88
C ASP A 167 -19.62 10.17 -26.68
N PRO A 168 -19.11 9.74 -27.85
CA PRO A 168 -18.24 10.56 -28.70
C PRO A 168 -18.82 11.90 -29.15
N SER A 169 -20.15 12.04 -29.23
CA SER A 169 -20.84 13.29 -29.60
C SER A 169 -20.88 14.30 -28.45
N GLY A 170 -20.60 13.86 -27.22
CA GLY A 170 -20.71 14.66 -26.00
C GLY A 170 -22.06 14.53 -25.31
N ALA A 171 -22.91 13.58 -25.75
CA ALA A 171 -24.12 13.23 -25.04
C ALA A 171 -23.79 12.25 -23.91
N LEU A 172 -24.61 12.27 -22.86
CA LEU A 172 -24.48 11.40 -21.71
C LEU A 172 -25.42 10.21 -21.84
N LEU A 173 -24.88 9.00 -21.81
CA LEU A 173 -25.64 7.78 -21.61
C LEU A 173 -25.87 7.59 -20.11
N VAL A 174 -27.14 7.36 -19.77
CA VAL A 174 -27.62 7.32 -18.40
C VAL A 174 -28.36 6.00 -18.18
N GLY A 175 -27.76 5.15 -17.36
CA GLY A 175 -28.38 3.93 -16.87
C GLY A 175 -29.31 4.26 -15.71
N THR A 176 -30.50 3.69 -15.74
CA THR A 176 -31.49 3.88 -14.67
C THR A 176 -32.04 2.53 -14.20
N TYR A 177 -32.50 2.49 -12.95
CA TYR A 177 -33.15 1.30 -12.41
C TYR A 177 -34.54 1.05 -13.02
N GLY A 178 -35.28 2.12 -13.36
CA GLY A 178 -36.66 2.03 -13.87
C GLY A 178 -36.82 2.33 -15.37
N ALA A 179 -36.28 3.45 -15.86
CA ALA A 179 -36.57 3.88 -17.24
C ALA A 179 -35.80 3.07 -18.32
N GLY A 180 -34.77 2.33 -17.91
CA GLY A 180 -33.82 1.68 -18.81
C GLY A 180 -32.63 2.56 -19.14
N LEU A 181 -32.14 2.44 -20.37
CA LEU A 181 -31.03 3.26 -20.88
C LEU A 181 -31.58 4.53 -21.53
N MET A 182 -31.06 5.68 -21.11
CA MET A 182 -31.37 6.97 -21.72
C MET A 182 -30.11 7.60 -22.33
N ARG A 183 -30.31 8.43 -23.35
CA ARG A 183 -29.30 9.32 -23.91
C ARG A 183 -29.75 10.76 -23.67
N ILE A 184 -28.86 11.56 -23.10
CA ILE A 184 -29.12 12.95 -22.72
C ILE A 184 -28.14 13.86 -23.45
N GLU A 185 -28.65 14.74 -24.30
CA GLU A 185 -27.88 15.80 -24.93
C GLU A 185 -28.09 17.11 -24.17
N THR A 186 -26.99 17.82 -23.91
CA THR A 186 -27.03 19.14 -23.30
C THR A 186 -27.27 20.18 -24.40
N ALA A 187 -28.33 20.99 -24.25
CA ALA A 187 -28.61 22.08 -25.18
C ALA A 187 -27.57 23.19 -25.07
N ARG A 188 -27.58 24.13 -26.02
CA ARG A 188 -26.58 25.23 -26.10
C ARG A 188 -26.53 26.12 -24.85
N ASP A 189 -27.63 26.20 -24.10
CA ASP A 189 -27.74 26.98 -22.87
C ASP A 189 -27.16 26.28 -21.63
N ARG A 190 -26.70 25.02 -21.77
CA ARG A 190 -26.16 24.16 -20.70
C ARG A 190 -27.12 23.81 -19.56
N VAL A 191 -28.38 24.22 -19.64
CA VAL A 191 -29.40 24.00 -18.60
C VAL A 191 -30.65 23.32 -19.13
N SER A 192 -30.82 23.27 -20.46
CA SER A 192 -31.87 22.48 -21.10
C SER A 192 -31.31 21.16 -21.61
N PHE A 193 -32.10 20.09 -21.53
CA PHE A 193 -31.67 18.73 -21.87
C PHE A 193 -32.64 18.07 -22.84
N LEU A 194 -32.11 17.44 -23.89
CA LEU A 194 -32.87 16.57 -24.77
C LEU A 194 -32.66 15.12 -24.35
N MET A 195 -33.75 14.41 -24.04
CA MET A 195 -33.69 13.04 -23.54
C MET A 195 -34.34 12.07 -24.53
N GLU A 196 -33.63 10.99 -24.85
CA GLU A 196 -34.09 9.90 -25.71
C GLU A 196 -33.93 8.55 -25.00
N LYS A 197 -34.95 7.70 -25.04
CA LYS A 197 -34.85 6.33 -24.52
C LYS A 197 -34.23 5.43 -25.59
N ILE A 198 -33.20 4.68 -25.22
CA ILE A 198 -32.61 3.63 -26.05
C ILE A 198 -33.26 2.31 -25.68
N ALA A 199 -34.00 1.71 -26.62
CA ALA A 199 -34.61 0.40 -26.43
C ALA A 199 -33.54 -0.70 -26.55
N LEU A 200 -33.36 -1.53 -25.51
CA LEU A 200 -32.46 -2.68 -25.55
C LEU A 200 -33.17 -3.96 -26.04
N SER A 201 -34.49 -4.02 -25.87
CA SER A 201 -35.32 -5.11 -26.35
C SER A 201 -36.68 -4.62 -26.84
N ASP A 202 -37.35 -5.46 -27.65
CA ASP A 202 -38.74 -5.23 -28.05
C ASP A 202 -39.75 -5.47 -26.91
N SER A 203 -39.28 -5.86 -25.72
CA SER A 203 -40.14 -6.17 -24.59
C SER A 203 -40.64 -4.91 -23.89
N SER A 204 -41.88 -4.96 -23.40
CA SER A 204 -42.47 -3.87 -22.62
C SER A 204 -41.94 -3.79 -21.18
N ASN A 205 -41.06 -4.72 -20.77
CA ASN A 205 -40.55 -4.78 -19.41
C ASN A 205 -39.40 -3.79 -19.18
N SER A 206 -39.41 -3.15 -18.02
CA SER A 206 -38.32 -2.29 -17.54
C SER A 206 -36.99 -3.04 -17.50
N GLU A 207 -35.97 -2.48 -18.13
CA GLU A 207 -34.60 -3.00 -18.18
C GLU A 207 -33.76 -2.28 -17.11
N ALA A 208 -33.70 -2.81 -15.89
CA ALA A 208 -32.88 -2.19 -14.84
C ALA A 208 -31.40 -2.24 -15.24
N ILE A 209 -30.82 -1.08 -15.55
CA ILE A 209 -29.43 -0.95 -15.94
C ILE A 209 -28.58 -0.90 -14.69
N ALA A 210 -27.50 -1.68 -14.63
CA ALA A 210 -26.57 -1.68 -13.51
C ALA A 210 -25.28 -0.91 -13.83
N SER A 211 -24.76 -1.06 -15.05
CA SER A 211 -23.46 -0.53 -15.42
C SER A 211 -23.38 -0.29 -16.92
N ILE A 212 -22.71 0.79 -17.32
CA ILE A 212 -22.38 1.12 -18.70
C ILE A 212 -20.86 1.26 -18.77
N CYS A 213 -20.23 0.52 -19.65
CA CYS A 213 -18.80 0.60 -19.93
C CYS A 213 -18.58 0.88 -21.41
N LYS A 214 -17.91 1.98 -21.73
CA LYS A 214 -17.46 2.25 -23.09
C LYS A 214 -16.16 1.50 -23.34
N ASP A 215 -16.10 0.74 -24.42
CA ASP A 215 -14.85 0.09 -24.84
C ASP A 215 -13.99 1.02 -25.71
N ARG A 216 -12.73 0.64 -25.92
CA ARG A 216 -11.77 1.44 -26.71
C ARG A 216 -12.07 1.44 -28.21
N ASP A 217 -13.02 0.63 -28.70
CA ASP A 217 -13.55 0.70 -30.07
C ASP A 217 -14.73 1.67 -30.19
N GLY A 218 -15.19 2.23 -29.08
CA GLY A 218 -16.32 3.15 -29.01
C GLY A 218 -17.68 2.46 -28.97
N ALA A 219 -17.74 1.14 -28.77
CA ALA A 219 -18.96 0.43 -28.44
C ALA A 219 -19.26 0.54 -26.93
N TYR A 220 -20.50 0.28 -26.55
CA TYR A 220 -20.94 0.32 -25.16
C TYR A 220 -21.38 -1.06 -24.70
N TRP A 221 -20.90 -1.46 -23.54
CA TRP A 221 -21.30 -2.67 -22.85
C TRP A 221 -22.22 -2.29 -21.70
N VAL A 222 -23.43 -2.84 -21.73
CA VAL A 222 -24.50 -2.49 -20.80
C VAL A 222 -24.89 -3.72 -20.00
N GLY A 223 -24.54 -3.70 -18.72
CA GLY A 223 -24.93 -4.71 -17.74
C GLY A 223 -26.33 -4.43 -17.20
N THR A 224 -27.13 -5.48 -17.07
CA THR A 224 -28.51 -5.39 -16.58
C THR A 224 -28.76 -6.30 -15.38
N LEU A 225 -29.70 -5.92 -14.52
CA LEU A 225 -30.13 -6.74 -13.39
C LEU A 225 -31.13 -7.81 -13.84
N GLY A 226 -30.64 -8.84 -14.53
CA GLY A 226 -31.40 -10.05 -14.86
C GLY A 226 -31.72 -10.25 -16.34
N GLN A 227 -31.23 -9.38 -17.23
CA GLN A 227 -31.36 -9.56 -18.69
C GLN A 227 -30.02 -9.86 -19.39
N GLY A 228 -28.95 -10.07 -18.62
CA GLY A 228 -27.60 -10.33 -19.10
C GLY A 228 -26.85 -9.07 -19.52
N LEU A 229 -25.95 -9.25 -20.48
CA LEU A 229 -25.05 -8.23 -21.00
C LEU A 229 -25.43 -7.86 -22.43
N TYR A 230 -25.55 -6.58 -22.72
CA TYR A 230 -25.78 -6.06 -24.06
C TYR A 230 -24.52 -5.38 -24.59
N LYS A 231 -24.26 -5.54 -25.89
CA LYS A 231 -23.28 -4.75 -26.63
C LYS A 231 -24.04 -3.83 -27.58
N LEU A 232 -23.75 -2.53 -27.50
CA LEU A 232 -24.29 -1.50 -28.36
C LEU A 232 -23.16 -0.97 -29.25
N GLY A 233 -23.44 -0.75 -30.52
CA GLY A 233 -22.51 -0.09 -31.44
C GLY A 233 -22.28 1.39 -31.06
N PRO A 234 -21.36 2.09 -31.74
CA PRO A 234 -21.11 3.50 -31.49
C PRO A 234 -22.33 4.42 -31.69
N ALA A 235 -23.29 3.98 -32.52
CA ALA A 235 -24.57 4.66 -32.74
C ALA A 235 -25.67 4.25 -31.72
N CYS A 236 -25.29 3.61 -30.62
CA CYS A 236 -26.18 3.14 -29.55
C CYS A 236 -27.25 2.11 -29.99
N ASN A 237 -27.08 1.48 -31.15
CA ASN A 237 -27.93 0.37 -31.59
C ASN A 237 -27.44 -0.95 -30.97
N VAL A 238 -28.36 -1.83 -30.58
CA VAL A 238 -28.00 -3.16 -30.06
C VAL A 238 -27.35 -4.00 -31.16
N VAL A 239 -26.15 -4.52 -30.91
CA VAL A 239 -25.38 -5.37 -31.85
C VAL A 239 -25.05 -6.75 -31.28
N GLY A 240 -25.24 -6.95 -29.97
CA GLY A 240 -25.02 -8.24 -29.33
C GLY A 240 -25.72 -8.34 -27.99
N ARG A 241 -26.08 -9.58 -27.62
CA ARG A 241 -26.69 -9.92 -26.34
C ARG A 241 -26.11 -11.23 -25.84
N PHE A 242 -25.67 -11.23 -24.60
CA PHE A 242 -25.02 -12.36 -23.94
C PHE A 242 -25.79 -12.71 -22.68
N ARG A 243 -26.14 -13.99 -22.56
CA ARG A 243 -26.92 -14.54 -21.46
C ARG A 243 -26.37 -15.89 -21.05
N THR A 244 -26.77 -16.32 -19.86
CA THR A 244 -26.48 -17.66 -19.38
C THR A 244 -27.22 -18.69 -20.21
N THR A 245 -26.47 -19.66 -20.71
CA THR A 245 -27.02 -20.82 -21.40
C THR A 245 -26.68 -22.06 -20.57
N PRO A 246 -27.68 -22.74 -19.96
CA PRO A 246 -27.44 -23.94 -19.16
C PRO A 246 -26.65 -24.99 -19.95
N GLY A 247 -25.53 -25.43 -19.39
CA GLY A 247 -24.64 -26.43 -20.01
C GLY A 247 -23.58 -25.89 -20.97
N ASP A 248 -23.58 -24.59 -21.28
CA ASP A 248 -22.51 -23.95 -22.06
C ASP A 248 -21.53 -23.20 -21.15
N SER A 249 -20.35 -23.77 -20.95
CA SER A 249 -19.28 -23.19 -20.15
C SER A 249 -18.62 -21.95 -20.78
N ASN A 250 -18.92 -21.64 -22.04
CA ASN A 250 -18.46 -20.43 -22.71
C ASN A 250 -19.51 -19.29 -22.68
N SER A 251 -20.67 -19.52 -22.07
CA SER A 251 -21.71 -18.51 -21.90
C SER A 251 -21.48 -17.67 -20.65
N LEU A 252 -22.22 -16.57 -20.51
CA LEU A 252 -22.17 -15.73 -19.31
C LEU A 252 -22.59 -16.54 -18.07
N GLY A 253 -21.85 -16.45 -16.97
CA GLY A 253 -22.15 -17.23 -15.76
C GLY A 253 -23.55 -16.97 -15.17
N GLN A 254 -23.99 -15.70 -15.15
CA GLN A 254 -25.33 -15.28 -14.71
C GLN A 254 -25.87 -14.07 -15.47
N ASP A 255 -27.19 -13.99 -15.62
CA ASP A 255 -27.87 -12.86 -16.26
C ASP A 255 -27.95 -11.60 -15.38
N ASN A 256 -27.62 -11.70 -14.09
CA ASN A 256 -27.55 -10.55 -13.19
C ASN A 256 -26.14 -9.93 -13.24
N VAL A 257 -25.96 -8.98 -14.17
CA VAL A 257 -24.70 -8.28 -14.39
C VAL A 257 -24.68 -6.99 -13.60
N ARG A 258 -23.74 -6.85 -12.67
CA ARG A 258 -23.65 -5.70 -11.75
C ARG A 258 -22.66 -4.65 -12.23
N CYS A 259 -21.51 -5.07 -12.74
CA CYS A 259 -20.48 -4.17 -13.24
C CYS A 259 -19.82 -4.73 -14.50
N VAL A 260 -19.37 -3.82 -15.36
CA VAL A 260 -18.64 -4.15 -16.58
C VAL A 260 -17.44 -3.22 -16.67
N TYR A 261 -16.28 -3.76 -17.05
CA TYR A 261 -15.05 -2.99 -17.19
C TYR A 261 -14.17 -3.57 -18.31
N GLU A 262 -13.62 -2.72 -19.17
CA GLU A 262 -12.59 -3.12 -20.13
C GLU A 262 -11.20 -2.72 -19.61
N ASP A 263 -10.30 -3.69 -19.51
CA ASP A 263 -8.92 -3.41 -19.12
C ASP A 263 -8.05 -2.89 -20.29
N ARG A 264 -6.83 -2.46 -19.99
CA ARG A 264 -5.83 -1.96 -20.95
C ARG A 264 -5.39 -3.01 -21.97
N HIS A 265 -5.64 -4.28 -21.68
CA HIS A 265 -5.32 -5.42 -22.55
C HIS A 265 -6.50 -5.81 -23.46
N ARG A 266 -7.56 -5.01 -23.52
CA ARG A 266 -8.76 -5.24 -24.36
C ARG A 266 -9.55 -6.47 -23.93
N ILE A 267 -9.44 -6.84 -22.66
CA ILE A 267 -10.23 -7.90 -22.04
C ILE A 267 -11.41 -7.25 -21.35
N LEU A 268 -12.61 -7.76 -21.64
CA LEU A 268 -13.82 -7.31 -20.97
C LEU A 268 -14.08 -8.18 -19.74
N TRP A 269 -14.19 -7.54 -18.58
CA TRP A 269 -14.49 -8.16 -17.31
C TRP A 269 -15.92 -7.82 -16.92
N VAL A 270 -16.66 -8.84 -16.48
CA VAL A 270 -18.09 -8.75 -16.19
C VAL A 270 -18.34 -9.35 -14.81
N GLY A 271 -18.62 -8.48 -13.85
CA GLY A 271 -18.98 -8.86 -12.50
C GLY A 271 -20.46 -9.19 -12.40
N THR A 272 -20.77 -10.35 -11.82
CA THR A 272 -22.15 -10.83 -11.67
C THR A 272 -22.46 -11.12 -10.20
N SER A 273 -23.69 -11.60 -9.93
CA SER A 273 -24.05 -12.15 -8.61
C SER A 273 -23.50 -13.56 -8.35
N ASP A 274 -22.83 -14.17 -9.33
CA ASP A 274 -22.26 -15.51 -9.23
C ASP A 274 -20.84 -15.51 -9.80
N GLY A 275 -20.00 -14.61 -9.31
CA GLY A 275 -18.60 -14.52 -9.64
C GLY A 275 -18.28 -13.61 -10.83
N LEU A 276 -17.04 -13.73 -11.27
CA LEU A 276 -16.43 -12.88 -12.29
C LEU A 276 -16.38 -13.61 -13.63
N ASN A 277 -16.64 -12.90 -14.71
CA ASN A 277 -16.54 -13.44 -16.06
C ASN A 277 -15.53 -12.63 -16.85
N ARG A 278 -14.68 -13.33 -17.60
CA ARG A 278 -13.74 -12.74 -18.55
C ARG A 278 -14.18 -13.08 -19.96
N LEU A 279 -14.40 -12.05 -20.77
CA LEU A 279 -14.75 -12.16 -22.17
C LEU A 279 -13.57 -11.73 -23.04
N GLU A 280 -13.16 -12.62 -23.93
CA GLU A 280 -12.24 -12.28 -25.01
C GLU A 280 -13.04 -11.77 -26.22
N LEU A 281 -12.88 -10.48 -26.53
CA LEU A 281 -13.72 -9.75 -27.48
C LEU A 281 -13.78 -10.40 -28.88
N GLY A 282 -12.71 -11.07 -29.33
CA GLY A 282 -12.66 -11.72 -30.65
C GLY A 282 -13.26 -13.12 -30.72
N SER A 283 -13.34 -13.85 -29.60
CA SER A 283 -13.85 -15.24 -29.57
C SER A 283 -15.28 -15.34 -29.08
N HIS A 284 -15.79 -14.29 -28.41
CA HIS A 284 -17.08 -14.28 -27.72
C HIS A 284 -17.26 -15.40 -26.67
N LYS A 285 -16.15 -15.99 -26.21
CA LYS A 285 -16.17 -17.01 -25.16
C LYS A 285 -15.95 -16.37 -23.81
N PHE A 286 -16.82 -16.71 -22.87
CA PHE A 286 -16.64 -16.36 -21.48
C PHE A 286 -15.82 -17.44 -20.77
N LYS A 287 -14.93 -16.98 -19.90
CA LYS A 287 -14.32 -17.79 -18.86
C LYS A 287 -14.86 -17.34 -17.51
N HIS A 288 -15.40 -18.29 -16.75
CA HIS A 288 -16.04 -18.03 -15.48
C HIS A 288 -15.09 -18.32 -14.31
N TYR A 289 -15.05 -17.39 -13.36
CA TYR A 289 -14.33 -17.48 -12.10
C TYR A 289 -15.36 -17.44 -10.96
N ALA A 290 -15.82 -18.62 -10.56
CA ALA A 290 -16.73 -18.79 -9.42
C ALA A 290 -15.96 -18.78 -8.10
N MET A 291 -16.69 -18.65 -6.99
CA MET A 291 -16.16 -18.82 -5.64
C MET A 291 -15.53 -20.20 -5.43
N GLY A 292 -14.37 -20.24 -4.76
CA GLY A 292 -13.69 -21.48 -4.41
C GLY A 292 -12.39 -21.25 -3.65
N GLU A 293 -11.85 -22.32 -3.07
CA GLU A 293 -10.60 -22.25 -2.27
C GLU A 293 -9.32 -22.20 -3.12
N ASN A 294 -9.42 -22.52 -4.41
CA ASN A 294 -8.26 -22.47 -5.30
C ASN A 294 -7.89 -21.01 -5.58
N PRO A 295 -6.59 -20.65 -5.63
CA PRO A 295 -6.17 -19.31 -6.04
C PRO A 295 -6.71 -18.85 -7.40
N ARG A 296 -7.15 -19.76 -8.28
CA ARG A 296 -7.81 -19.42 -9.56
C ARG A 296 -9.28 -19.04 -9.43
N ASN A 297 -9.86 -19.15 -8.24
CA ASN A 297 -11.22 -18.76 -7.94
C ASN A 297 -11.22 -17.39 -7.23
N VAL A 298 -12.34 -16.68 -7.34
CA VAL A 298 -12.58 -15.49 -6.50
C VAL A 298 -12.96 -15.96 -5.09
N TYR A 299 -12.68 -15.15 -4.05
CA TYR A 299 -13.08 -15.53 -2.69
C TYR A 299 -14.59 -15.37 -2.46
N SER A 300 -15.25 -14.46 -3.19
CA SER A 300 -16.69 -14.27 -3.13
C SER A 300 -17.33 -14.05 -4.50
N ASN A 301 -18.61 -14.42 -4.60
CA ASN A 301 -19.39 -14.40 -5.83
C ASN A 301 -20.04 -13.04 -6.13
N TYR A 302 -20.33 -12.19 -5.15
CA TYR A 302 -20.97 -10.91 -5.44
C TYR A 302 -19.93 -9.86 -5.82
N ILE A 303 -19.79 -9.61 -7.12
CA ILE A 303 -18.85 -8.63 -7.64
C ILE A 303 -19.54 -7.26 -7.74
N PHE A 304 -19.07 -6.27 -6.99
CA PHE A 304 -19.62 -4.92 -7.00
C PHE A 304 -18.96 -4.00 -8.01
N CYS A 305 -17.64 -4.06 -8.10
CA CYS A 305 -16.87 -3.13 -8.93
C CYS A 305 -15.57 -3.75 -9.41
N ILE A 306 -15.07 -3.24 -10.54
CA ILE A 306 -13.83 -3.66 -11.16
C ILE A 306 -13.11 -2.40 -11.61
N HIS A 307 -11.81 -2.30 -11.35
CA HIS A 307 -10.99 -1.17 -11.76
C HIS A 307 -9.56 -1.60 -12.01
N GLU A 308 -8.96 -1.12 -13.10
CA GLU A 308 -7.54 -1.31 -13.36
C GLU A 308 -6.78 -0.02 -13.04
N ASP A 309 -5.83 -0.11 -12.12
CA ASP A 309 -5.05 1.05 -11.72
C ASP A 309 -3.97 1.45 -12.75
N GLU A 310 -3.32 2.59 -12.51
CA GLU A 310 -2.25 3.12 -13.37
C GLU A 310 -1.04 2.17 -13.57
N LEU A 311 -0.85 1.19 -12.67
CA LEU A 311 0.21 0.18 -12.76
C LEU A 311 -0.27 -1.11 -13.44
N ASN A 312 -1.43 -1.09 -14.09
CA ASN A 312 -2.07 -2.23 -14.76
C ASN A 312 -2.48 -3.37 -13.81
N ARG A 313 -2.65 -3.07 -12.51
CA ARG A 313 -3.19 -4.02 -11.54
C ARG A 313 -4.70 -3.96 -11.59
N LEU A 314 -5.31 -5.12 -11.80
CA LEU A 314 -6.76 -5.24 -11.88
C LEU A 314 -7.32 -5.60 -10.51
N TRP A 315 -8.08 -4.68 -9.95
CA TRP A 315 -8.73 -4.79 -8.64
C TRP A 315 -10.21 -5.11 -8.82
N ILE A 316 -10.71 -6.03 -7.98
CA ILE A 316 -12.11 -6.45 -7.98
C ILE A 316 -12.66 -6.33 -6.56
N GLY A 317 -13.67 -5.48 -6.38
CA GLY A 317 -14.37 -5.32 -5.11
C GLY A 317 -15.54 -6.29 -5.02
N THR A 318 -15.61 -7.02 -3.90
CA THR A 318 -16.65 -8.02 -3.64
C THR A 318 -17.37 -7.74 -2.32
N ASP A 319 -18.37 -8.55 -1.97
CA ASP A 319 -18.98 -8.53 -0.63
C ASP A 319 -18.14 -9.25 0.44
N GLY A 320 -17.11 -9.99 0.04
CA GLY A 320 -16.25 -10.76 0.93
C GLY A 320 -14.81 -10.26 1.01
N GLY A 321 -14.49 -9.11 0.40
CA GLY A 321 -13.17 -8.47 0.41
C GLY A 321 -12.76 -7.92 -0.95
N LEU A 322 -11.47 -7.64 -1.09
CA LEU A 322 -10.83 -7.11 -2.28
C LEU A 322 -9.97 -8.19 -2.94
N GLU A 323 -10.14 -8.40 -4.24
CA GLU A 323 -9.29 -9.30 -5.03
C GLU A 323 -8.33 -8.50 -5.92
N LEU A 324 -7.10 -8.97 -6.00
CA LEU A 324 -6.11 -8.53 -6.98
C LEU A 324 -5.87 -9.66 -7.99
N TYR A 325 -6.15 -9.42 -9.27
CA TYR A 325 -5.93 -10.40 -10.32
C TYR A 325 -4.47 -10.44 -10.77
N GLU A 326 -3.86 -11.61 -10.59
CA GLU A 326 -2.49 -11.94 -10.98
C GLU A 326 -2.48 -12.57 -12.37
N ARG A 327 -2.19 -11.74 -13.38
CA ARG A 327 -2.32 -12.11 -14.81
C ARG A 327 -1.43 -13.29 -15.21
N GLU A 328 -0.21 -13.36 -14.68
CA GLU A 328 0.77 -14.38 -15.06
C GLU A 328 0.36 -15.79 -14.63
N SER A 329 -0.18 -15.92 -13.42
CA SER A 329 -0.64 -17.18 -12.84
C SER A 329 -2.12 -17.46 -13.08
N ASP A 330 -2.86 -16.47 -13.61
CA ASP A 330 -4.32 -16.50 -13.77
C ASP A 330 -5.00 -16.85 -12.43
N SER A 331 -4.59 -16.14 -11.38
CA SER A 331 -5.05 -16.32 -10.00
C SER A 331 -5.46 -15.00 -9.36
N PHE A 332 -6.04 -15.07 -8.17
CA PHE A 332 -6.49 -13.94 -7.38
C PHE A 332 -5.77 -13.97 -6.03
N ARG A 333 -5.34 -12.79 -5.60
CA ARG A 333 -4.85 -12.56 -4.24
C ARG A 333 -5.93 -11.82 -3.47
N HIS A 334 -6.38 -12.45 -2.39
CA HIS A 334 -7.45 -11.95 -1.55
C HIS A 334 -6.95 -11.07 -0.41
N TYR A 335 -7.62 -9.95 -0.19
CA TYR A 335 -7.45 -9.05 0.94
C TYR A 335 -8.78 -8.89 1.67
N GLY A 336 -8.81 -9.23 2.95
CA GLY A 336 -9.98 -9.12 3.83
C GLY A 336 -9.68 -8.33 5.10
N ALA A 337 -10.72 -7.89 5.78
CA ALA A 337 -10.66 -7.19 7.05
C ALA A 337 -10.28 -8.14 8.18
N LYS A 338 -9.36 -7.71 9.05
CA LYS A 338 -8.95 -8.45 10.25
C LYS A 338 -9.04 -7.52 11.46
N ALA A 339 -9.92 -7.86 12.40
CA ALA A 339 -10.19 -7.03 13.58
C ALA A 339 -8.94 -6.72 14.43
N GLU A 340 -7.95 -7.60 14.40
CA GLU A 340 -6.69 -7.47 15.16
C GLU A 340 -5.64 -6.64 14.42
N ASP A 341 -5.81 -6.38 13.13
CA ASP A 341 -4.85 -5.70 12.26
C ASP A 341 -5.51 -4.53 11.53
N LEU A 342 -5.40 -3.35 12.15
CA LEU A 342 -5.95 -2.09 11.63
C LEU A 342 -5.30 -1.62 10.32
N SER A 343 -4.25 -2.31 9.83
CA SER A 343 -3.68 -2.03 8.51
C SER A 343 -4.36 -2.79 7.36
N THR A 344 -5.29 -3.71 7.68
CA THR A 344 -6.10 -4.44 6.68
C THR A 344 -7.32 -3.62 6.24
N LEU A 345 -8.22 -4.19 5.44
CA LEU A 345 -9.46 -3.50 5.07
C LEU A 345 -10.30 -3.16 6.31
N SER A 346 -11.00 -2.03 6.27
CA SER A 346 -11.94 -1.60 7.30
C SER A 346 -13.23 -2.42 7.32
N ASP A 347 -13.64 -2.93 6.16
CA ASP A 347 -14.83 -3.76 5.95
C ASP A 347 -14.65 -4.59 4.67
N ASP A 348 -15.24 -5.78 4.64
CA ASP A 348 -15.11 -6.72 3.51
C ASP A 348 -15.97 -6.34 2.30
N ALA A 349 -17.06 -5.59 2.50
CA ALA A 349 -17.92 -5.18 1.39
C ALA A 349 -17.31 -3.98 0.65
N ILE A 350 -16.53 -4.25 -0.40
CA ILE A 350 -15.90 -3.23 -1.25
C ILE A 350 -16.84 -2.84 -2.38
N MET A 351 -17.48 -1.69 -2.21
CA MET A 351 -18.57 -1.20 -3.05
C MET A 351 -18.07 -0.43 -4.28
N SER A 352 -16.93 0.25 -4.15
CA SER A 352 -16.38 1.09 -5.22
C SER A 352 -14.86 1.16 -5.19
N ILE A 353 -14.26 1.36 -6.36
CA ILE A 353 -12.80 1.54 -6.50
C ILE A 353 -12.56 2.76 -7.39
N GLY A 354 -11.65 3.62 -6.95
CA GLY A 354 -11.20 4.79 -7.71
C GLY A 354 -9.68 4.90 -7.69
N ASP A 355 -9.10 5.28 -8.82
CA ASP A 355 -7.70 5.63 -8.93
C ASP A 355 -7.54 7.14 -8.99
N ALA A 356 -6.74 7.71 -8.08
CA ALA A 356 -6.42 9.12 -8.08
C ALA A 356 -4.97 9.41 -7.67
N GLY A 357 -4.14 9.89 -8.60
CA GLY A 357 -2.85 10.53 -8.29
C GLY A 357 -1.88 9.68 -7.45
N GLY A 358 -1.69 8.41 -7.80
CA GLY A 358 -0.82 7.49 -7.05
C GLY A 358 -1.47 6.83 -5.82
N VAL A 359 -2.78 7.02 -5.62
CA VAL A 359 -3.57 6.39 -4.57
C VAL A 359 -4.71 5.58 -5.20
N VAL A 360 -4.86 4.33 -4.76
CA VAL A 360 -6.07 3.54 -5.00
C VAL A 360 -6.99 3.73 -3.80
N TRP A 361 -8.23 4.11 -4.06
CA TRP A 361 -9.28 4.28 -3.08
C TRP A 361 -10.27 3.13 -3.18
N PHE A 362 -10.61 2.51 -2.07
CA PHE A 362 -11.62 1.46 -1.99
C PHE A 362 -12.73 1.91 -1.03
N GLY A 363 -13.91 2.19 -1.58
CA GLY A 363 -15.10 2.50 -0.81
C GLY A 363 -15.69 1.23 -0.23
N SER A 364 -15.96 1.23 1.08
CA SER A 364 -16.60 0.14 1.80
C SER A 364 -17.86 0.63 2.52
N ARG A 365 -18.52 -0.23 3.31
CA ARG A 365 -19.63 0.16 4.19
C ARG A 365 -19.19 0.91 5.45
N LYS A 366 -17.88 0.89 5.76
CA LYS A 366 -17.27 1.54 6.94
C LYS A 366 -16.30 2.66 6.57
N GLY A 367 -16.47 3.26 5.40
CA GLY A 367 -15.71 4.40 4.91
C GLY A 367 -14.80 4.03 3.76
N LEU A 368 -13.64 4.67 3.71
CA LEU A 368 -12.65 4.55 2.65
C LEU A 368 -11.41 3.82 3.15
N ASN A 369 -10.91 2.91 2.33
CA ASN A 369 -9.58 2.33 2.44
C ASN A 369 -8.69 2.97 1.40
N LYS A 370 -7.55 3.50 1.83
CA LYS A 370 -6.61 4.26 1.01
C LYS A 370 -5.31 3.48 0.88
N PHE A 371 -4.93 3.14 -0.34
CA PHE A 371 -3.67 2.49 -0.65
C PHE A 371 -2.78 3.40 -1.50
N CYS A 372 -1.69 3.87 -0.92
CA CYS A 372 -0.72 4.72 -1.61
C CYS A 372 0.32 3.87 -2.34
N ARG A 373 0.34 3.91 -3.68
CA ARG A 373 1.19 3.07 -4.55
C ARG A 373 2.68 3.30 -4.36
N PHE A 374 3.07 4.53 -4.05
CA PHE A 374 4.47 4.96 -3.97
C PHE A 374 4.97 5.23 -2.56
N ARG A 375 4.15 4.97 -1.53
CA ARG A 375 4.58 5.25 -0.16
C ARG A 375 5.64 4.21 0.21
N LYS A 376 6.91 4.63 0.26
CA LYS A 376 7.88 3.95 1.11
C LYS A 376 7.33 4.04 2.54
N GLN A 377 6.90 2.91 3.07
CA GLN A 377 6.41 2.83 4.43
C GLN A 377 7.54 3.24 5.38
N PHE A 378 7.27 4.20 6.26
CA PHE A 378 8.16 4.50 7.37
C PHE A 378 7.88 3.50 8.48
N ARG A 379 8.82 2.59 8.74
CA ARG A 379 8.73 1.71 9.91
C ARG A 379 9.05 2.51 11.17
N THR A 380 8.06 2.64 12.05
CA THR A 380 8.23 3.34 13.33
C THR A 380 8.59 2.36 14.44
N TYR A 381 9.71 2.60 15.13
CA TYR A 381 10.10 1.88 16.35
C TYR A 381 9.54 2.66 17.54
N LYS A 382 8.66 2.05 18.34
CA LYS A 382 8.00 2.70 19.48
C LYS A 382 8.48 2.08 20.79
N TYR A 383 8.49 2.89 21.85
CA TYR A 383 8.47 2.39 23.22
C TYR A 383 7.05 1.97 23.58
N ILE A 384 6.91 0.74 24.08
CA ILE A 384 5.63 0.23 24.59
C ILE A 384 5.90 -0.32 26.00
N PRO A 385 5.32 0.28 27.05
CA PRO A 385 5.55 -0.17 28.43
C PRO A 385 5.27 -1.67 28.58
N HIS A 386 6.18 -2.36 29.29
CA HIS A 386 6.11 -3.81 29.58
C HIS A 386 6.25 -4.75 28.36
N GLN A 387 6.65 -4.25 27.19
CA GLN A 387 6.87 -5.06 26.00
C GLN A 387 8.36 -5.18 25.66
N GLY A 388 8.92 -6.38 25.80
CA GLY A 388 10.36 -6.64 25.61
C GLY A 388 10.86 -6.59 24.15
N ASN A 389 9.97 -6.44 23.17
CA ASN A 389 10.28 -6.26 21.75
C ASN A 389 9.94 -4.84 21.26
N SER A 390 10.14 -3.85 22.12
CA SER A 390 9.92 -2.42 21.86
C SER A 390 11.17 -1.63 22.26
N LEU A 391 11.26 -0.33 21.95
CA LEU A 391 12.38 0.50 22.43
C LEU A 391 12.42 0.56 23.97
N SER A 392 13.57 0.85 24.56
CA SER A 392 13.69 1.00 26.02
C SER A 392 13.04 2.27 26.59
N GLU A 393 12.87 3.30 25.74
CA GLU A 393 12.33 4.62 26.07
C GLU A 393 11.86 5.36 24.80
N GLY A 394 10.92 6.29 24.93
CA GLY A 394 10.33 7.01 23.80
C GLY A 394 11.19 8.17 23.26
N LYS A 395 12.09 8.72 24.08
CA LYS A 395 12.98 9.82 23.69
C LYS A 395 14.33 9.30 23.22
N VAL A 396 14.51 9.28 21.91
CA VAL A 396 15.74 8.87 21.23
C VAL A 396 16.66 10.07 21.03
N TRP A 397 17.94 9.92 21.37
CA TRP A 397 18.97 10.94 21.22
C TRP A 397 19.96 10.64 20.11
N SER A 398 20.33 9.36 19.95
CA SER A 398 21.34 8.94 18.99
C SER A 398 20.93 7.64 18.31
N ILE A 399 21.32 7.52 17.05
CA ILE A 399 21.05 6.34 16.24
C ILE A 399 22.31 6.04 15.44
N TYR A 400 22.68 4.77 15.41
CA TYR A 400 23.80 4.27 14.62
C TYR A 400 23.44 2.93 14.01
N CYS A 401 23.81 2.70 12.75
CA CYS A 401 23.61 1.42 12.08
C CYS A 401 24.97 0.83 11.75
N ASP A 402 25.25 -0.38 12.23
CA ASP A 402 26.51 -1.06 11.90
C ASP A 402 26.47 -1.69 10.51
N GLY A 403 27.65 -2.09 10.03
CA GLY A 403 27.81 -2.78 8.73
C GLY A 403 27.09 -4.14 8.65
N GLY A 404 26.69 -4.72 9.78
CA GLY A 404 25.86 -5.93 9.85
C GLY A 404 24.36 -5.65 9.69
N GLY A 405 23.97 -4.37 9.68
CA GLY A 405 22.58 -3.93 9.57
C GLY A 405 21.82 -3.88 10.89
N ILE A 406 22.51 -4.06 12.02
CA ILE A 406 21.95 -3.89 13.37
C ILE A 406 21.83 -2.40 13.66
N LEU A 407 20.67 -2.03 14.19
CA LEU A 407 20.38 -0.65 14.59
C LEU A 407 20.65 -0.50 16.09
N TRP A 408 21.48 0.46 16.44
CA TRP A 408 21.83 0.85 17.80
C TRP A 408 21.16 2.19 18.11
N VAL A 409 20.37 2.24 19.18
CA VAL A 409 19.56 3.40 19.52
C VAL A 409 19.87 3.82 20.95
N GLY A 410 20.37 5.05 21.11
CA GLY A 410 20.62 5.67 22.40
C GLY A 410 19.44 6.50 22.86
N SER A 411 19.00 6.29 24.09
CA SER A 411 17.85 6.98 24.69
C SER A 411 18.16 7.34 26.15
N ASN A 412 17.17 7.87 26.90
CA ASN A 412 17.27 7.97 28.36
C ASN A 412 17.09 6.61 29.07
N GLY A 413 16.66 5.58 28.33
CA GLY A 413 16.48 4.22 28.83
C GLY A 413 17.75 3.37 28.76
N GLY A 414 18.78 3.81 28.05
CA GLY A 414 20.02 3.08 27.80
C GLY A 414 20.34 2.98 26.31
N LEU A 415 21.02 1.89 25.96
CA LEU A 415 21.37 1.54 24.59
C LEU A 415 20.51 0.34 24.13
N ASP A 416 19.74 0.51 23.07
CA ASP A 416 18.97 -0.55 22.45
C ASP A 416 19.71 -1.11 21.24
N ARG A 417 19.81 -2.44 21.17
CA ARG A 417 20.25 -3.19 19.99
C ARG A 417 19.05 -3.81 19.30
N ILE A 418 18.85 -3.47 18.03
CA ILE A 418 17.69 -3.88 17.26
C ILE A 418 18.17 -4.64 16.02
N ASP A 419 17.92 -5.95 16.01
CA ASP A 419 18.08 -6.75 14.81
C ASP A 419 16.84 -6.59 13.93
N ARG A 420 16.98 -5.82 12.85
CA ARG A 420 15.88 -5.53 11.93
C ARG A 420 15.41 -6.74 11.12
N ARG A 421 16.26 -7.77 10.97
CA ARG A 421 15.93 -9.00 10.23
C ARG A 421 15.13 -9.96 11.09
N SER A 422 15.54 -10.17 12.33
CA SER A 422 14.86 -11.08 13.25
C SER A 422 13.81 -10.41 14.16
N ASN A 423 13.71 -9.07 14.11
CA ASN A 423 12.86 -8.26 14.97
C ASN A 423 13.12 -8.45 16.48
N LYS A 424 14.37 -8.73 16.85
CA LYS A 424 14.81 -8.89 18.24
C LYS A 424 15.38 -7.60 18.80
N TYR A 425 15.02 -7.31 20.04
CA TYR A 425 15.48 -6.15 20.81
C TYR A 425 16.27 -6.65 22.01
N LEU A 426 17.35 -5.95 22.32
CA LEU A 426 18.10 -6.14 23.53
C LEU A 426 18.42 -4.77 24.13
N HIS A 427 18.28 -4.66 25.45
CA HIS A 427 18.39 -3.40 26.17
C HIS A 427 19.59 -3.46 27.12
N TYR A 428 20.56 -2.58 26.90
CA TYR A 428 21.67 -2.37 27.83
C TYR A 428 21.32 -1.19 28.74
N ARG A 429 21.44 -1.38 30.05
CA ARG A 429 21.13 -0.39 31.08
C ARG A 429 22.22 -0.34 32.14
N HIS A 430 22.30 0.78 32.85
CA HIS A 430 23.14 0.95 34.02
C HIS A 430 22.68 0.03 35.15
N ASN A 431 23.62 -0.74 35.69
CA ASN A 431 23.43 -1.59 36.84
C ASN A 431 24.57 -1.31 37.86
N PRO A 432 24.27 -0.68 39.01
CA PRO A 432 25.28 -0.36 40.03
C PRO A 432 26.06 -1.57 40.57
N SER A 433 25.53 -2.79 40.43
CA SER A 433 26.17 -4.03 40.87
C SER A 433 27.04 -4.69 39.80
N ASP A 434 27.06 -4.17 38.57
CA ASP A 434 27.81 -4.70 37.44
C ASP A 434 28.68 -3.60 36.82
N SER A 435 29.99 -3.69 37.06
CA SER A 435 30.97 -2.74 36.55
C SER A 435 31.18 -2.82 35.04
N GLY A 436 30.63 -3.83 34.37
CA GLY A 436 30.62 -3.95 32.90
C GLY A 436 29.32 -3.48 32.26
N SER A 437 28.37 -2.93 33.03
CA SER A 437 27.13 -2.34 32.53
C SER A 437 27.32 -0.87 32.14
N LEU A 438 26.36 -0.24 31.46
CA LEU A 438 26.46 1.19 31.08
C LEU A 438 26.76 2.07 32.31
N SER A 439 27.57 3.12 32.15
CA SER A 439 27.84 4.05 33.26
C SER A 439 26.63 4.93 33.61
N ASN A 440 25.80 5.23 32.59
CA ASN A 440 24.58 6.02 32.72
C ASN A 440 23.58 5.61 31.62
N ASN A 441 22.29 5.61 31.94
CA ASN A 441 21.24 5.27 30.98
C ASN A 441 21.01 6.33 29.89
N SER A 442 21.45 7.57 30.12
CA SER A 442 21.26 8.65 29.15
C SER A 442 22.32 8.60 28.07
N VAL A 443 22.08 7.79 27.04
CA VAL A 443 22.99 7.60 25.91
C VAL A 443 22.76 8.71 24.88
N MET A 444 23.70 9.63 24.81
CA MET A 444 23.57 10.88 24.04
C MET A 444 24.20 10.77 22.65
N SER A 445 25.27 9.99 22.51
CA SER A 445 25.97 9.83 21.24
C SER A 445 26.55 8.42 21.09
N ILE A 446 26.59 7.94 19.85
CA ILE A 446 27.11 6.64 19.47
C ILE A 446 28.01 6.86 18.25
N LEU A 447 29.22 6.29 18.27
CA LEU A 447 30.16 6.34 17.16
C LEU A 447 30.87 4.99 17.03
N GLU A 448 31.05 4.50 15.81
CA GLU A 448 31.99 3.41 15.55
C GLU A 448 33.27 4.00 14.97
N ASP A 449 34.40 3.68 15.58
CA ASP A 449 35.72 4.11 15.12
C ASP A 449 36.17 3.30 13.89
N GLU A 450 37.19 3.78 13.17
CA GLU A 450 37.68 3.09 11.96
C GLU A 450 38.23 1.67 12.19
N SER A 451 38.53 1.29 13.44
CA SER A 451 38.93 -0.07 13.82
C SER A 451 37.76 -0.97 14.21
N GLY A 452 36.52 -0.47 14.10
CA GLY A 452 35.29 -1.17 14.48
C GLY A 452 34.97 -1.12 15.98
N GLY A 453 35.66 -0.26 16.74
CA GLY A 453 35.36 -0.03 18.16
C GLY A 453 34.12 0.86 18.32
N MET A 454 33.15 0.42 19.11
CA MET A 454 31.93 1.19 19.34
C MET A 454 32.07 2.04 20.61
N TRP A 455 31.94 3.36 20.47
CA TRP A 455 32.06 4.36 21.51
C TRP A 455 30.71 4.98 21.80
N ILE A 456 30.45 5.21 23.08
CA ILE A 456 29.20 5.70 23.63
C ILE A 456 29.53 6.93 24.49
N GLY A 457 28.86 8.03 24.21
CA GLY A 457 28.89 9.22 25.03
C GLY A 457 27.59 9.32 25.84
N THR A 458 27.72 9.49 27.16
CA THR A 458 26.55 9.57 28.05
C THR A 458 26.37 10.96 28.68
N TRP A 459 25.18 11.20 29.23
CA TRP A 459 24.94 12.36 30.07
C TRP A 459 25.51 12.12 31.47
N GLY A 460 26.71 12.65 31.72
CA GLY A 460 27.34 12.69 33.04
C GLY A 460 28.12 11.45 33.42
N GLY A 461 28.02 10.34 32.66
CA GLY A 461 28.84 9.13 32.84
C GLY A 461 30.18 9.16 32.11
N GLY A 462 30.33 10.04 31.12
CA GLY A 462 31.56 10.22 30.35
C GLY A 462 31.59 9.39 29.08
N LEU A 463 32.80 9.10 28.61
CA LEU A 463 33.05 8.26 27.44
C LEU A 463 33.09 6.81 27.87
N GLU A 464 32.50 5.92 27.09
CA GLU A 464 32.62 4.48 27.31
C GLU A 464 32.71 3.71 25.99
N ARG A 465 33.39 2.57 26.01
CA ARG A 465 33.60 1.70 24.86
C ARG A 465 32.80 0.42 25.04
N PHE A 466 31.97 0.10 24.06
CA PHE A 466 31.17 -1.13 24.06
C PHE A 466 31.90 -2.25 23.32
N ASP A 467 32.17 -3.36 24.01
CA ASP A 467 32.71 -4.57 23.41
C ASP A 467 31.55 -5.46 22.94
N LYS A 468 31.38 -5.55 21.62
CA LYS A 468 30.33 -6.34 20.98
C LYS A 468 30.46 -7.86 21.23
N ARG A 469 31.64 -8.37 21.62
CA ARG A 469 31.88 -9.81 21.87
C ARG A 469 31.49 -10.23 23.28
N SER A 470 31.92 -9.45 24.28
CA SER A 470 31.58 -9.70 25.68
C SER A 470 30.27 -9.04 26.10
N GLU A 471 29.70 -8.18 25.25
CA GLU A 471 28.52 -7.36 25.54
C GLU A 471 28.68 -6.51 26.83
N SER A 472 29.88 -5.96 27.02
CA SER A 472 30.25 -5.19 28.22
C SER A 472 30.80 -3.79 27.87
N PHE A 473 30.73 -2.88 28.83
CA PHE A 473 31.17 -1.50 28.72
C PHE A 473 32.48 -1.26 29.49
N GLU A 474 33.43 -0.62 28.83
CA GLU A 474 34.68 -0.13 29.42
C GLU A 474 34.57 1.39 29.59
N HIS A 475 34.69 1.90 30.82
CA HIS A 475 34.41 3.30 31.13
C HIS A 475 35.68 4.17 31.16
N TYR A 476 35.58 5.35 30.56
CA TYR A 476 36.62 6.38 30.51
C TYR A 476 36.08 7.72 31.03
N PRO A 477 35.73 7.83 32.33
CA PRO A 477 35.29 9.10 32.91
C PRO A 477 36.45 10.09 32.95
N ARG A 478 36.17 11.38 32.73
CA ARG A 478 37.15 12.46 32.90
C ARG A 478 37.24 12.82 34.38
N LEU A 479 38.44 12.80 34.95
CA LEU A 479 38.66 13.11 36.35
C LEU A 479 38.88 14.62 36.56
N VAL A 480 38.41 15.14 37.69
CA VAL A 480 38.51 16.58 38.05
C VAL A 480 39.97 17.06 38.12
N SER A 481 40.93 16.15 38.32
CA SER A 481 42.37 16.43 38.33
C SER A 481 42.97 16.79 36.98
N ASP A 482 42.26 16.54 35.87
CA ASP A 482 42.86 16.57 34.53
C ASP A 482 42.88 17.95 33.87
N SER A 483 42.16 18.96 34.39
CA SER A 483 42.38 20.43 34.31
C SER A 483 41.11 21.25 34.60
N SER A 484 41.34 22.48 35.06
CA SER A 484 40.43 23.59 35.47
C SER A 484 38.97 23.56 34.99
N TYR A 485 38.02 23.49 35.93
CA TYR A 485 36.60 23.94 35.89
C TYR A 485 35.69 23.62 34.67
N LEU A 486 36.21 22.99 33.62
CA LEU A 486 35.56 22.70 32.33
C LEU A 486 35.47 21.20 32.05
N ALA A 487 35.87 20.33 32.99
CA ALA A 487 35.73 18.89 32.86
C ALA A 487 34.26 18.47 33.02
N SER A 488 33.55 18.31 31.90
CA SER A 488 32.20 17.72 31.88
C SER A 488 32.24 16.29 31.35
N ASN A 489 31.63 15.37 32.10
CA ASN A 489 31.35 13.99 31.66
C ASN A 489 30.06 13.88 30.84
N THR A 490 29.46 15.00 30.42
CA THR A 490 28.32 15.00 29.51
C THR A 490 28.82 15.14 28.09
N ILE A 491 28.78 14.05 27.31
CA ILE A 491 29.24 13.99 25.93
C ILE A 491 28.03 14.00 25.00
N VAL A 492 27.85 15.07 24.25
CA VAL A 492 26.67 15.26 23.38
C VAL A 492 26.91 14.87 21.92
N SER A 493 28.17 14.83 21.49
CA SER A 493 28.53 14.51 20.11
C SER A 493 29.96 14.01 20.06
N MET A 494 30.25 13.11 19.12
CA MET A 494 31.58 12.55 18.92
C MET A 494 31.92 12.52 17.43
N SER A 495 33.19 12.69 17.10
CA SER A 495 33.73 12.55 15.75
C SER A 495 35.18 12.08 15.83
N GLU A 496 35.60 11.21 14.91
CA GLU A 496 36.97 10.72 14.82
C GLU A 496 37.75 11.50 13.75
N ASP A 497 39.01 11.82 14.01
CA ASP A 497 39.95 12.37 13.01
C ASP A 497 40.92 11.32 12.44
N GLU A 498 41.58 11.65 11.33
CA GLU A 498 42.57 10.78 10.65
C GLU A 498 43.75 10.36 11.52
N ARG A 499 43.99 11.06 12.64
CA ARG A 499 45.05 10.72 13.60
C ARG A 499 44.58 9.72 14.65
N ARG A 500 43.38 9.15 14.50
CA ARG A 500 42.74 8.23 15.46
C ARG A 500 42.48 8.93 16.79
N ARG A 501 42.04 10.18 16.75
CA ARG A 501 41.60 10.94 17.93
C ARG A 501 40.11 11.16 17.88
N LEU A 502 39.46 10.90 19.01
CA LEU A 502 38.05 11.14 19.20
C LEU A 502 37.84 12.55 19.76
N TRP A 503 37.26 13.41 18.94
CA TRP A 503 36.80 14.74 19.29
C TRP A 503 35.40 14.65 19.89
N MET A 504 35.22 15.22 21.07
CA MET A 504 33.99 15.12 21.85
C MET A 504 33.48 16.52 22.16
N GLY A 505 32.25 16.79 21.76
CA GLY A 505 31.50 17.95 22.24
C GLY A 505 30.97 17.64 23.63
N THR A 506 31.39 18.41 24.63
CA THR A 506 30.93 18.28 26.02
C THR A 506 30.25 19.57 26.49
N TYR A 507 29.48 19.52 27.59
CA TYR A 507 28.93 20.74 28.20
C TYR A 507 30.01 21.69 28.74
N GLY A 508 31.24 21.20 28.93
CA GLY A 508 32.38 21.99 29.37
C GLY A 508 33.26 22.49 28.22
N GLY A 509 32.90 22.23 26.96
CA GLY A 509 33.72 22.54 25.79
C GLY A 509 34.15 21.30 25.02
N VAL A 510 35.22 21.40 24.25
CA VAL A 510 35.71 20.30 23.42
C VAL A 510 36.70 19.46 24.22
N ALA A 511 36.58 18.13 24.13
CA ALA A 511 37.54 17.20 24.69
C ALA A 511 38.12 16.32 23.57
N VAL A 512 39.38 15.91 23.72
CA VAL A 512 40.05 15.02 22.76
C VAL A 512 40.55 13.78 23.50
N PHE A 513 40.21 12.61 22.97
CA PHE A 513 40.63 11.33 23.48
C PHE A 513 41.44 10.58 22.41
N ASP A 514 42.64 10.15 22.77
CA ASP A 514 43.50 9.40 21.86
C ASP A 514 43.09 7.93 21.85
N LEU A 515 42.64 7.42 20.69
CA LEU A 515 42.13 6.04 20.60
C LEU A 515 43.26 4.99 20.66
N ARG A 516 44.52 5.38 20.43
CA ARG A 516 45.67 4.48 20.47
C ARG A 516 46.19 4.33 21.89
N GLU A 517 46.33 5.46 22.59
CA GLU A 517 46.81 5.49 23.98
C GLU A 517 45.69 5.26 24.99
N ARG A 518 44.43 5.45 24.59
CA ARG A 518 43.23 5.40 25.44
C ARG A 518 43.27 6.39 26.59
N GLU A 519 43.77 7.58 26.31
CA GLU A 519 43.90 8.67 27.29
C GLU A 519 43.37 10.00 26.73
N TYR A 520 42.90 10.86 27.65
CA TYR A 520 42.52 12.23 27.31
C TYR A 520 43.76 13.08 27.04
N ARG A 521 43.74 13.88 25.97
CA ARG A 521 44.80 14.84 25.65
C ARG A 521 44.54 16.18 26.34
N ARG A 522 45.60 16.87 26.79
CA ARG A 522 45.52 18.22 27.38
C ARG A 522 45.42 19.27 26.28
N GLU A 523 44.54 20.27 26.46
CA GLU A 523 44.36 21.38 25.52
C GLU A 523 45.65 22.19 25.28
N ASP A 524 46.57 22.20 26.25
CA ASP A 524 47.78 23.03 26.21
C ASP A 524 48.88 22.53 25.27
N GLU A 525 48.89 21.23 24.87
CA GLU A 525 49.95 20.67 24.03
C GLU A 525 49.90 21.13 22.56
N GLU A 526 48.76 21.62 22.07
CA GLU A 526 48.61 22.14 20.69
C GLU A 526 48.67 23.68 20.60
N SER A 527 48.61 24.39 21.72
CA SER A 527 48.61 25.88 21.74
C SER A 527 49.99 26.52 21.43
N ALA A 528 51.05 25.71 21.36
CA ALA A 528 52.42 26.19 21.17
C ALA A 528 52.80 26.49 19.71
N ASN A 529 52.05 26.00 18.71
CA ASN A 529 52.44 26.12 17.28
C ASN A 529 51.32 26.49 16.28
N SER A 530 50.13 26.93 16.74
CA SER A 530 49.06 27.36 15.84
C SER A 530 48.96 28.90 15.74
N PRO A 531 48.87 29.50 14.53
CA PRO A 531 48.66 30.94 14.37
C PRO A 531 47.25 31.42 14.76
N LEU A 532 46.35 30.51 15.17
CA LEU A 532 44.94 30.79 15.47
C LEU A 532 44.70 31.14 16.95
N ARG A 533 45.56 31.95 17.55
CA ARG A 533 45.43 32.41 18.96
C ARG A 533 44.22 33.32 19.23
N SER A 534 43.40 33.65 18.22
CA SER A 534 42.33 34.66 18.34
C SER A 534 40.92 34.16 18.05
N LEU A 535 40.74 32.89 17.67
CA LEU A 535 39.42 32.37 17.29
C LEU A 535 38.82 31.51 18.40
N GLY A 536 37.54 31.73 18.69
CA GLY A 536 36.80 30.96 19.67
C GLY A 536 36.62 29.48 19.25
N PRO A 537 36.23 28.58 20.17
CA PRO A 537 36.12 27.15 19.90
C PRO A 537 35.22 26.80 18.70
N VAL A 538 34.20 27.62 18.44
CA VAL A 538 33.26 27.47 17.31
C VAL A 538 33.92 27.82 15.97
N GLU A 539 34.79 28.84 15.94
CA GLU A 539 35.46 29.31 14.72
C GLU A 539 36.59 28.35 14.29
N MET A 540 37.22 27.65 15.23
CA MET A 540 38.15 26.55 14.92
C MET A 540 37.47 25.39 14.20
N ILE A 541 36.27 25.00 14.63
CA ILE A 541 35.51 23.89 14.04
C ILE A 541 35.07 24.24 12.60
N VAL A 542 34.58 25.47 12.39
CA VAL A 542 34.15 25.93 11.06
C VAL A 542 35.33 26.05 10.09
N SER A 543 36.50 26.52 10.54
CA SER A 543 37.67 26.63 9.66
C SER A 543 38.20 25.28 9.18
N LYS A 544 38.19 24.24 10.02
CA LYS A 544 38.63 22.89 9.66
C LYS A 544 37.63 22.15 8.77
N LEU A 545 36.32 22.33 9.01
CA LEU A 545 35.29 21.74 8.14
C LEU A 545 35.22 22.41 6.76
N SER A 546 35.69 23.65 6.62
CA SER A 546 35.72 24.36 5.33
C SER A 546 36.84 23.91 4.39
N THR A 547 37.89 23.25 4.91
CA THR A 547 38.98 22.71 4.09
C THR A 547 38.69 21.35 3.47
N ASP A 548 37.62 20.67 3.89
CA ASP A 548 37.21 19.36 3.36
C ASP A 548 36.20 19.46 2.20
N ALA A 549 35.87 20.68 1.76
CA ALA A 549 34.93 20.94 0.66
C ALA A 549 35.59 21.53 -0.61
N ALA A 550 36.88 21.23 -0.84
CA ALA A 550 37.62 21.61 -2.06
C ALA A 550 38.14 20.39 -2.83
#